data_AF-A0A327Z4F4-F1
#
_entry.id   AF-A0A327Z4F4-F1
#
_cell.length_a   1.000
_cell.length_b   1.000
_cell.length_c   1.000
_cell.angle_alpha   90.00
_cell.angle_beta   90.00
_cell.angle_gamma   90.00
#
_symmetry.space_group_name_H-M   'P 1'
#
loop_
_entity.id
_entity.type
_entity.pdbx_description
1 polymer ?
#
loop_
_entity_poly.entity_id
_entity_poly.type
_entity_poly.pdbx_seq_one_letter_code
_entity_poly.pdbx_strand_id
1 'polypeptide(L)'
;MRQVAGSVNPLIIVGMRNPMTRAGLTRRDTVSNEFMDDPGCDPERLERTYQQFSTVNRLVSGWRRIYRQWIRPRLDTDRPTTLLDIGFGGGDISRALAGWAGRDGLVLRITAIDPDERALRHVRRHPAAGVRFEQASSADLVSRGDRYDLVISNHLLHHLDAAALAALLADSRALSRQLVVHNDLSRARAGYGLYAVATLPFARRSFIHQDGLLSIRRSYRPAELRAVVPQGWQVRPMFAQRVLLTHEGTSHEGEHR
;
A
#
# COMPACT_ATOMS: atom_id res chain seq x y z
N MET A 1 -65.84 8.62 27.70
CA MET A 1 -65.50 7.92 28.96
C MET A 1 -65.81 6.44 28.83
N ARG A 2 -64.79 5.61 28.60
CA ARG A 2 -64.59 4.25 29.14
C ARG A 2 -63.22 3.76 28.67
N GLN A 3 -62.59 2.99 29.55
CA GLN A 3 -61.14 2.90 29.75
C GLN A 3 -60.73 1.42 29.57
N VAL A 4 -59.45 1.23 29.23
CA VAL A 4 -58.60 0.03 29.44
C VAL A 4 -58.90 -1.24 28.62
N ALA A 5 -57.97 -1.55 27.71
CA ALA A 5 -57.26 -2.83 27.70
C ALA A 5 -55.94 -2.65 26.92
N GLY A 6 -54.83 -2.51 27.65
CA GLY A 6 -53.49 -2.54 27.07
C GLY A 6 -53.10 -3.97 26.70
N SER A 7 -52.44 -4.13 25.56
CA SER A 7 -51.56 -5.26 25.33
C SER A 7 -50.19 -4.71 24.96
N VAL A 8 -49.29 -4.81 25.94
CA VAL A 8 -47.88 -4.48 25.85
C VAL A 8 -47.23 -5.64 25.12
N ASN A 9 -46.85 -5.44 23.86
CA ASN A 9 -46.13 -6.48 23.13
C ASN A 9 -44.67 -6.50 23.63
N PRO A 10 -44.17 -7.65 24.12
CA PRO A 10 -42.93 -7.69 24.87
C PRO A 10 -41.72 -7.45 23.96
N LEU A 11 -40.83 -6.64 24.51
CA LEU A 11 -39.43 -6.42 24.16
C LEU A 11 -38.78 -7.72 23.64
N ILE A 12 -38.71 -7.92 22.31
CA ILE A 12 -37.78 -8.89 21.74
C ILE A 12 -36.42 -8.21 21.79
N ILE A 13 -35.69 -8.50 22.87
CA ILE A 13 -34.24 -8.34 22.94
C ILE A 13 -33.67 -9.23 21.83
N VAL A 14 -33.55 -8.66 20.62
CA VAL A 14 -32.71 -9.23 19.58
C VAL A 14 -31.30 -9.12 20.12
N GLY A 15 -30.82 -10.23 20.69
CA GLY A 15 -29.46 -10.36 21.17
C GLY A 15 -28.52 -9.86 20.07
N MET A 16 -27.74 -8.84 20.42
CA MET A 16 -26.60 -8.39 19.63
C MET A 16 -25.61 -9.56 19.53
N ARG A 17 -25.85 -10.45 18.56
CA ARG A 17 -24.83 -11.36 18.06
C ARG A 17 -23.85 -10.48 17.30
N ASN A 18 -22.82 -10.05 18.02
CA ASN A 18 -21.60 -9.47 17.50
C ASN A 18 -21.14 -10.25 16.25
N PRO A 19 -21.24 -9.72 15.02
CA PRO A 19 -20.77 -10.42 13.82
C PRO A 19 -19.25 -10.26 13.66
N MET A 20 -18.48 -10.26 14.75
CA MET A 20 -17.03 -10.50 14.72
C MET A 20 -16.73 -12.00 14.69
N THR A 21 -17.48 -12.75 13.88
CA THR A 21 -17.24 -14.17 13.61
C THR A 21 -15.97 -14.33 12.78
N ARG A 22 -14.83 -14.34 13.47
CA ARG A 22 -13.59 -15.09 13.20
C ARG A 22 -13.35 -15.43 11.72
N ALA A 23 -13.31 -14.42 10.84
CA ALA A 23 -12.88 -14.63 9.47
C ALA A 23 -11.39 -15.01 9.50
N GLY A 24 -11.16 -16.30 9.24
CA GLY A 24 -9.85 -16.91 9.41
C GLY A 24 -8.87 -16.48 8.32
N LEU A 25 -7.57 -16.63 8.58
CA LEU A 25 -6.49 -16.34 7.64
C LEU A 25 -6.39 -17.35 6.47
N THR A 26 -7.36 -18.24 6.33
CA THR A 26 -7.40 -19.28 5.30
C THR A 26 -7.67 -18.67 3.93
N ARG A 27 -8.71 -17.83 3.82
CA ARG A 27 -9.06 -17.10 2.59
C ARG A 27 -8.70 -15.62 2.74
N ARG A 28 -8.44 -14.96 1.60
CA ARG A 28 -8.27 -13.51 1.55
C ARG A 28 -9.59 -12.84 1.94
N ASP A 29 -9.52 -11.83 2.80
CA ASP A 29 -10.67 -10.96 3.04
C ASP A 29 -10.79 -9.98 1.87
N THR A 30 -11.94 -9.94 1.23
CA THR A 30 -12.22 -9.08 0.07
C THR A 30 -13.39 -8.14 0.31
N VAL A 31 -13.97 -8.15 1.52
CA VAL A 31 -15.23 -7.45 1.82
C VAL A 31 -15.02 -6.36 2.88
N SER A 32 -14.17 -6.62 3.87
CA SER A 32 -13.96 -5.69 4.98
C SER A 32 -13.08 -4.52 4.55
N ASN A 33 -13.52 -3.27 4.75
CA ASN A 33 -12.75 -2.07 4.44
C ASN A 33 -11.96 -1.57 5.65
N GLU A 34 -10.82 -0.93 5.40
CA GLU A 34 -10.03 -0.29 6.44
C GLU A 34 -10.76 0.92 7.01
N PHE A 35 -10.62 1.16 8.31
CA PHE A 35 -11.35 2.22 9.00
C PHE A 35 -10.85 3.60 8.58
N MET A 36 -9.57 3.74 8.23
CA MET A 36 -9.02 5.00 7.73
C MET A 36 -9.51 5.38 6.33
N ASP A 37 -9.98 4.41 5.53
CA ASP A 37 -10.53 4.65 4.19
C ASP A 37 -11.91 5.34 4.26
N ASP A 38 -12.58 5.30 5.42
CA ASP A 38 -13.83 6.03 5.63
C ASP A 38 -13.59 7.56 5.53
N PRO A 39 -14.29 8.27 4.61
CA PRO A 39 -14.19 9.72 4.51
C PRO A 39 -14.55 10.45 5.82
N GLY A 40 -15.41 9.86 6.64
CA GLY A 40 -15.84 10.37 7.94
C GLY A 40 -14.99 9.89 9.12
N CYS A 41 -13.85 9.23 8.89
CA CYS A 41 -13.00 8.77 9.99
C CYS A 41 -12.46 9.94 10.83
N ASP A 42 -12.14 9.64 12.10
CA ASP A 42 -11.56 10.61 13.03
C ASP A 42 -10.24 11.20 12.46
N PRO A 43 -10.19 12.52 12.19
CA PRO A 43 -9.04 13.14 11.52
C PRO A 43 -7.77 13.16 12.38
N GLU A 44 -7.89 13.19 13.72
CA GLU A 44 -6.74 13.12 14.61
C GLU A 44 -6.16 11.70 14.65
N ARG A 45 -7.02 10.68 14.69
CA ARG A 45 -6.59 9.28 14.58
C ARG A 45 -5.94 9.02 13.22
N LEU A 46 -6.46 9.60 12.15
CA LEU A 46 -5.87 9.50 10.81
C LEU A 46 -4.47 10.12 10.76
N GLU A 47 -4.30 11.35 11.25
CA GLU A 47 -2.99 12.02 11.29
C GLU A 47 -1.97 11.24 12.13
N ARG A 48 -2.38 10.73 13.30
CA ARG A 48 -1.53 9.84 14.12
C ARG A 48 -1.15 8.56 13.36
N THR A 49 -2.05 8.02 12.54
CA THR A 49 -1.79 6.83 11.72
C THR A 49 -0.73 7.12 10.66
N TYR A 50 -0.84 8.23 9.93
CA TYR A 50 0.18 8.64 8.95
C TYR A 50 1.56 8.85 9.59
N GLN A 51 1.63 9.50 10.76
CA GLN A 51 2.91 9.68 11.48
C GLN A 51 3.55 8.34 11.85
N GLN A 52 2.73 7.39 12.30
CA GLN A 52 3.19 6.06 12.69
C GLN A 52 3.58 5.17 11.50
N PHE A 53 3.04 5.38 10.30
CA PHE A 53 3.46 4.66 9.08
C PHE A 53 4.97 4.73 8.86
N SER A 54 5.58 5.89 9.11
CA SER A 54 7.04 6.05 8.99
C SER A 54 7.85 5.07 9.85
N THR A 55 7.31 4.66 10.99
CA THR A 55 7.94 3.69 11.90
C THR A 55 7.58 2.27 11.49
N VAL A 56 6.28 2.01 11.25
CA VAL A 56 5.79 0.68 10.84
C VAL A 56 6.46 0.25 9.55
N ASN A 57 6.38 1.04 8.49
CA ASN A 57 6.94 0.71 7.17
C ASN A 57 8.46 0.51 7.23
N ARG A 58 9.17 1.33 8.01
CA ARG A 58 10.62 1.17 8.21
C ARG A 58 10.98 -0.19 8.82
N LEU A 59 10.16 -0.69 9.75
CA LEU A 59 10.37 -1.97 10.40
C LEU A 59 9.89 -3.15 9.56
N VAL A 60 8.74 -3.01 8.88
CA VAL A 60 8.02 -4.15 8.30
C VAL A 60 8.12 -4.24 6.79
N SER A 61 8.29 -3.14 6.05
CA SER A 61 8.17 -3.18 4.58
C SER A 61 9.44 -3.66 3.87
N GLY A 62 10.62 -3.58 4.52
CA GLY A 62 11.86 -4.14 3.97
C GLY A 62 12.48 -3.35 2.81
N TRP A 63 12.06 -2.10 2.60
CA TRP A 63 12.50 -1.28 1.46
C TRP A 63 14.00 -1.04 1.37
N ARG A 64 14.75 -1.07 2.46
CA ARG A 64 16.22 -0.94 2.37
C ARG A 64 16.85 -2.08 1.58
N ARG A 65 16.33 -3.31 1.71
CA ARG A 65 16.76 -4.47 0.92
C ARG A 65 16.32 -4.33 -0.53
N ILE A 66 15.06 -3.93 -0.75
CA ILE A 66 14.52 -3.72 -2.09
C ILE A 66 15.34 -2.66 -2.83
N TYR A 67 15.60 -1.53 -2.18
CA TYR A 67 16.45 -0.47 -2.71
C TYR A 67 17.80 -1.00 -3.15
N ARG A 68 18.54 -1.70 -2.27
CA ARG A 68 19.88 -2.20 -2.60
C ARG A 68 19.89 -3.22 -3.74
N GLN A 69 18.86 -4.05 -3.86
CA GLN A 69 18.83 -5.17 -4.81
C GLN A 69 18.21 -4.80 -6.16
N TRP A 70 17.21 -3.91 -6.16
CA TRP A 70 16.37 -3.65 -7.33
C TRP A 70 16.50 -2.23 -7.85
N ILE A 71 16.52 -1.24 -6.95
CA ILE A 71 16.47 0.19 -7.33
C ILE A 71 17.88 0.74 -7.56
N ARG A 72 18.74 0.66 -6.55
CA ARG A 72 20.11 1.21 -6.56
C ARG A 72 20.93 0.79 -7.79
N PRO A 73 20.91 -0.47 -8.27
CA PRO A 73 21.70 -0.87 -9.43
C PRO A 73 21.27 -0.21 -10.75
N ARG A 74 20.11 0.45 -10.77
CA ARG A 74 19.56 1.15 -11.95
C ARG A 74 19.70 2.67 -11.85
N LEU A 75 20.26 3.17 -10.75
CA LEU A 75 20.49 4.60 -10.56
C LEU A 75 21.86 4.99 -11.09
N ASP A 76 21.98 6.23 -11.54
CA ASP A 76 23.18 6.80 -12.12
C ASP A 76 23.65 8.04 -11.31
N THR A 77 24.93 8.37 -11.41
CA THR A 77 25.55 9.52 -10.72
C THR A 77 25.33 10.83 -11.45
N ASP A 78 25.17 10.79 -12.78
CA ASP A 78 25.15 11.97 -13.64
C ASP A 78 23.77 12.17 -14.28
N ARG A 79 23.09 11.08 -14.64
CA ARG A 79 21.76 11.11 -15.23
C ARG A 79 20.67 10.87 -14.18
N PRO A 80 19.69 11.79 -14.02
CA PRO A 80 18.56 11.55 -13.14
C PRO A 80 17.75 10.33 -13.57
N THR A 81 17.62 9.35 -12.68
CA THR A 81 16.65 8.26 -12.83
C THR A 81 15.30 8.71 -12.29
N THR A 82 14.24 8.47 -13.05
CA THR A 82 12.87 8.84 -12.68
C THR A 82 12.13 7.66 -12.05
N LEU A 83 11.51 7.87 -10.90
CA LEU A 83 10.73 6.86 -10.18
C LEU A 83 9.32 7.37 -9.89
N LEU A 84 8.33 6.53 -10.17
CA LEU A 84 6.94 6.73 -9.77
C LEU A 84 6.62 5.88 -8.54
N ASP A 85 6.09 6.49 -7.49
CA ASP A 85 5.52 5.81 -6.31
C ASP A 85 3.99 5.95 -6.34
N ILE A 86 3.28 4.82 -6.55
CA ILE A 86 1.81 4.77 -6.65
C ILE A 86 1.24 4.41 -5.28
N GLY A 87 0.39 5.30 -4.73
CA GLY A 87 -0.21 5.14 -3.41
C GLY A 87 0.79 5.47 -2.30
N PHE A 88 1.35 6.68 -2.32
CA PHE A 88 2.43 7.04 -1.39
C PHE A 88 2.00 7.12 0.08
N GLY A 89 0.70 7.28 0.37
CA GLY A 89 0.18 7.40 1.73
C GLY A 89 0.89 8.46 2.59
N GLY A 90 1.66 8.02 3.60
CA GLY A 90 2.46 8.91 4.45
C GLY A 90 3.71 9.50 3.76
N GLY A 91 4.05 9.05 2.56
CA GLY A 91 5.21 9.48 1.77
C GLY A 91 6.56 9.02 2.34
N ASP A 92 6.57 8.14 3.34
CA ASP A 92 7.77 7.71 4.04
C ASP A 92 8.71 6.86 3.16
N ILE A 93 8.16 6.04 2.26
CA ILE A 93 8.93 5.23 1.32
C ILE A 93 9.65 6.12 0.30
N SER A 94 8.91 7.02 -0.36
CA SER A 94 9.47 8.01 -1.27
C SER A 94 10.61 8.82 -0.63
N ARG A 95 10.42 9.33 0.59
CA ARG A 95 11.48 10.05 1.33
C ARG A 95 12.69 9.17 1.62
N ALA A 96 12.46 7.94 2.07
CA ALA A 96 13.53 7.02 2.39
C ALA A 96 14.38 6.71 1.15
N LEU A 97 13.74 6.45 0.01
CA LEU A 97 14.43 6.20 -1.26
C LEU A 97 15.24 7.41 -1.72
N ALA A 98 14.67 8.62 -1.72
CA ALA A 98 15.39 9.84 -2.06
C ALA A 98 16.61 10.06 -1.14
N GLY A 99 16.42 9.90 0.18
CA GLY A 99 17.51 10.04 1.15
C GLY A 99 18.57 8.94 1.04
N TRP A 100 18.22 7.73 0.60
CA TRP A 100 19.19 6.66 0.38
C TRP A 100 20.00 6.88 -0.90
N ALA A 101 19.34 7.29 -1.98
CA ALA A 101 20.00 7.64 -3.23
C ALA A 101 20.97 8.80 -3.04
N GLY A 102 20.54 9.88 -2.38
CA GLY A 102 21.41 11.02 -2.10
C GLY A 102 22.63 10.66 -1.24
N ARG A 103 22.48 9.78 -0.25
CA ARG A 103 23.61 9.28 0.56
C ARG A 103 24.57 8.39 -0.23
N ASP A 104 24.08 7.73 -1.27
CA ASP A 104 24.88 6.90 -2.16
C ASP A 104 25.49 7.72 -3.33
N GLY A 105 25.25 9.03 -3.40
CA GLY A 105 25.71 9.90 -4.50
C GLY A 105 24.95 9.72 -5.81
N LEU A 106 23.75 9.15 -5.76
CA LEU A 106 22.96 8.76 -6.93
C LEU A 106 21.79 9.75 -7.15
N VAL A 107 21.49 10.04 -8.42
CA VAL A 107 20.48 11.04 -8.79
C VAL A 107 19.12 10.36 -9.02
N LEU A 108 18.22 10.50 -8.05
CA LEU A 108 16.86 9.97 -8.10
C LEU A 108 15.82 11.10 -8.02
N ARG A 109 14.91 11.15 -8.99
CA ARG A 109 13.75 12.05 -9.00
C ARG A 109 12.48 11.25 -8.86
N ILE A 110 11.74 11.50 -7.78
CA ILE A 110 10.54 10.76 -7.43
C ILE A 110 9.30 11.61 -7.72
N THR A 111 8.36 11.06 -8.47
CA THR A 111 6.97 11.51 -8.46
C THR A 111 6.16 10.52 -7.65
N ALA A 112 5.46 11.01 -6.63
CA ALA A 112 4.65 10.21 -5.73
C ALA A 112 3.19 10.63 -5.91
N ILE A 113 2.33 9.68 -6.29
CA ILE A 113 0.90 9.93 -6.52
C ILE A 113 0.01 9.20 -5.51
N ASP A 114 -1.07 9.84 -5.12
CA ASP A 114 -2.12 9.24 -4.29
C ASP A 114 -3.45 9.95 -4.61
N PRO A 115 -4.56 9.23 -4.85
CA PRO A 115 -5.85 9.87 -5.12
C PRO A 115 -6.44 10.57 -3.89
N ASP A 116 -6.05 10.17 -2.67
CA ASP A 116 -6.58 10.74 -1.42
C ASP A 116 -5.95 12.11 -1.12
N GLU A 117 -6.76 13.17 -1.20
CA GLU A 117 -6.35 14.53 -0.84
C GLU A 117 -5.86 14.63 0.61
N ARG A 118 -6.35 13.79 1.52
CA ARG A 118 -5.90 13.73 2.93
C ARG A 118 -4.43 13.33 3.01
N ALA A 119 -3.99 12.37 2.19
CA ALA A 119 -2.59 11.97 2.08
C ALA A 119 -1.73 13.13 1.54
N LEU A 120 -2.18 13.80 0.48
CA LEU A 120 -1.47 14.96 -0.07
C LEU A 120 -1.33 16.11 0.95
N ARG A 121 -2.39 16.42 1.69
CA ARG A 121 -2.35 17.43 2.76
C ARG A 121 -1.36 17.05 3.86
N HIS A 122 -1.26 15.79 4.23
CA HIS A 122 -0.31 15.31 5.22
C HIS A 122 1.15 15.51 4.76
N VAL A 123 1.50 15.05 3.55
CA VAL A 123 2.89 15.11 3.07
C VAL A 123 3.36 16.53 2.75
N ARG A 124 2.45 17.45 2.37
CA ARG A 124 2.77 18.87 2.15
C ARG A 124 3.32 19.58 3.38
N ARG A 125 2.96 19.14 4.59
CA ARG A 125 3.50 19.68 5.85
C ARG A 125 4.98 19.32 6.07
N HIS A 126 5.47 18.35 5.31
CA HIS A 126 6.82 17.83 5.43
C HIS A 126 7.41 17.76 4.01
N PRO A 127 7.96 18.81 3.39
CA PRO A 127 8.57 18.66 2.06
C PRO A 127 9.78 17.71 2.10
N ALA A 128 10.18 17.17 0.95
CA ALA A 128 11.39 16.37 0.80
C ALA A 128 12.07 16.68 -0.53
N ALA A 129 13.39 16.96 -0.48
CA ALA A 129 14.18 17.18 -1.68
C ALA A 129 14.15 15.93 -2.57
N GLY A 130 14.00 16.12 -3.88
CA GLY A 130 13.94 15.04 -4.85
C GLY A 130 12.60 14.29 -4.94
N VAL A 131 11.57 14.70 -4.18
CA VAL A 131 10.23 14.10 -4.21
C VAL A 131 9.17 15.15 -4.54
N ARG A 132 8.38 14.89 -5.59
CA ARG A 132 7.19 15.65 -5.95
C ARG A 132 5.95 14.84 -5.60
N PHE A 133 5.09 15.38 -4.75
CA PHE A 133 3.80 14.76 -4.40
C PHE A 133 2.67 15.38 -5.24
N GLU A 134 1.80 14.52 -5.78
CA GLU A 134 0.68 14.90 -6.64
C GLU A 134 -0.58 14.11 -6.24
N GLN A 135 -1.74 14.78 -6.26
CA GLN A 135 -3.02 14.09 -6.17
C GLN A 135 -3.39 13.59 -7.55
N ALA A 136 -3.21 12.29 -7.79
CA ALA A 136 -3.48 11.66 -9.08
C ALA A 136 -3.59 10.14 -8.92
N SER A 137 -4.29 9.50 -9.85
CA SER A 137 -4.28 8.06 -10.06
C SER A 137 -3.25 7.66 -11.13
N SER A 138 -2.89 6.37 -11.18
CA SER A 138 -2.03 5.85 -12.25
C SER A 138 -2.66 6.04 -13.64
N ALA A 139 -3.98 5.92 -13.74
CA ALA A 139 -4.72 6.13 -14.98
C ALA A 139 -4.59 7.58 -15.49
N ASP A 140 -4.59 8.57 -14.59
CA ASP A 140 -4.36 9.97 -14.96
C ASP A 140 -2.98 10.13 -15.61
N LEU A 141 -1.93 9.54 -15.03
CA LEU A 141 -0.58 9.60 -15.58
C LEU A 141 -0.48 8.89 -16.94
N VAL A 142 -1.16 7.74 -17.09
CA VAL A 142 -1.24 7.03 -18.38
C VAL A 142 -1.89 7.91 -19.44
N SER A 143 -3.00 8.58 -19.11
CA SER A 143 -3.71 9.48 -20.03
C SER A 143 -2.88 10.67 -20.49
N ARG A 144 -1.96 11.16 -19.64
CA ARG A 144 -1.01 12.23 -19.98
C ARG A 144 0.16 11.77 -20.85
N GLY A 145 0.34 10.46 -21.00
CA GLY A 145 1.49 9.88 -21.68
C GLY A 145 2.77 9.90 -20.83
N ASP A 146 2.65 10.04 -19.51
CA ASP A 146 3.81 10.08 -18.61
C ASP A 146 4.54 8.74 -18.63
N ARG A 147 5.84 8.78 -18.35
CA ARG A 147 6.72 7.59 -18.32
C ARG A 147 7.85 7.80 -17.34
N TYR A 148 8.22 6.73 -16.64
CA TYR A 148 9.24 6.69 -15.60
C TYR A 148 10.18 5.52 -15.84
N ASP A 149 11.42 5.62 -15.36
CA ASP A 149 12.36 4.50 -15.44
C ASP A 149 11.90 3.35 -14.52
N LEU A 150 11.45 3.72 -13.31
CA LEU A 150 11.04 2.79 -12.27
C LEU A 150 9.61 3.12 -11.81
N VAL A 151 8.80 2.09 -11.55
CA VAL A 151 7.48 2.24 -10.93
C VAL A 151 7.45 1.36 -9.68
N ILE A 152 6.96 1.91 -8.57
CA ILE A 152 6.79 1.17 -7.32
C ILE A 152 5.40 1.37 -6.72
N SER A 153 5.01 0.45 -5.85
CA SER A 153 4.01 0.73 -4.82
C SER A 153 4.34 -0.06 -3.56
N ASN A 154 3.84 0.40 -2.42
CA ASN A 154 3.96 -0.27 -1.15
C ASN A 154 2.59 -0.50 -0.54
N HIS A 155 2.31 -1.73 -0.10
CA HIS A 155 1.12 -2.03 0.69
C HIS A 155 -0.18 -1.57 0.02
N LEU A 156 -0.27 -1.78 -1.30
CA LEU A 156 -1.41 -1.33 -2.12
C LEU A 156 -2.23 -2.50 -2.71
N LEU A 157 -1.58 -3.59 -3.15
CA LEU A 157 -2.26 -4.65 -3.91
C LEU A 157 -3.37 -5.33 -3.09
N HIS A 158 -3.20 -5.42 -1.78
CA HIS A 158 -4.21 -6.01 -0.89
C HIS A 158 -5.48 -5.17 -0.75
N HIS A 159 -5.48 -3.89 -1.13
CA HIS A 159 -6.71 -3.10 -1.23
C HIS A 159 -7.52 -3.44 -2.48
N LEU A 160 -6.89 -3.98 -3.52
CA LEU A 160 -7.48 -4.09 -4.85
C LEU A 160 -8.28 -5.38 -5.04
N ASP A 161 -9.45 -5.25 -5.65
CA ASP A 161 -10.14 -6.39 -6.26
C ASP A 161 -9.41 -6.86 -7.53
N ALA A 162 -9.94 -7.87 -8.21
CA ALA A 162 -9.29 -8.45 -9.38
C ALA A 162 -9.20 -7.46 -10.56
N ALA A 163 -10.24 -6.64 -10.77
CA ALA A 163 -10.28 -5.68 -11.88
C ALA A 163 -9.32 -4.51 -11.62
N ALA A 164 -9.32 -3.97 -10.40
CA ALA A 164 -8.43 -2.91 -9.98
C ALA A 164 -6.96 -3.37 -9.95
N LEU A 165 -6.69 -4.61 -9.55
CA LEU A 165 -5.34 -5.19 -9.65
C LEU A 165 -4.90 -5.26 -11.12
N ALA A 166 -5.74 -5.80 -12.02
CA ALA A 166 -5.40 -5.88 -13.44
C ALA A 166 -5.14 -4.50 -14.06
N ALA A 167 -5.97 -3.49 -13.72
CA ALA A 167 -5.79 -2.11 -14.15
C ALA A 167 -4.47 -1.52 -13.64
N LEU A 168 -4.18 -1.64 -12.34
CA LEU A 168 -2.90 -1.16 -11.78
C LEU A 168 -1.71 -1.81 -12.48
N LEU A 169 -1.74 -3.13 -12.72
CA LEU A 169 -0.63 -3.81 -13.40
C LEU A 169 -0.48 -3.36 -14.86
N ALA A 170 -1.58 -3.07 -15.56
CA ALA A 170 -1.54 -2.51 -16.90
C ALA A 170 -0.93 -1.09 -16.89
N ASP A 171 -1.39 -0.23 -16.00
CA ASP A 171 -0.87 1.13 -15.84
C ASP A 171 0.60 1.12 -15.48
N SER A 172 1.01 0.30 -14.49
CA SER A 172 2.41 0.19 -14.08
C SER A 172 3.33 -0.23 -15.23
N ARG A 173 2.87 -1.13 -16.11
CA ARG A 173 3.62 -1.51 -17.32
C ARG A 173 3.66 -0.38 -18.33
N ALA A 174 2.55 0.32 -18.54
CA ALA A 174 2.51 1.45 -19.45
C ALA A 174 3.41 2.61 -18.96
N LEU A 175 3.50 2.83 -17.66
CA LEU A 175 4.26 3.92 -17.04
C LEU A 175 5.75 3.60 -16.86
N SER A 176 6.15 2.32 -16.83
CA SER A 176 7.54 1.92 -16.58
C SER A 176 8.34 1.65 -17.86
N ARG A 177 9.57 2.17 -17.92
CA ARG A 177 10.53 1.84 -18.98
C ARG A 177 11.39 0.63 -18.63
N GLN A 178 11.74 0.44 -17.36
CA GLN A 178 12.76 -0.55 -16.97
C GLN A 178 12.27 -1.54 -15.93
N LEU A 179 11.69 -1.08 -14.82
CA LEU A 179 11.34 -1.95 -13.71
C LEU A 179 10.05 -1.50 -13.02
N VAL A 180 9.21 -2.48 -12.69
CA VAL A 180 8.11 -2.32 -11.75
C VAL A 180 8.39 -3.15 -10.51
N VAL A 181 8.17 -2.56 -9.32
CA VAL A 181 8.27 -3.25 -8.02
C VAL A 181 7.08 -2.92 -7.14
N HIS A 182 6.13 -3.86 -7.03
CA HIS A 182 5.06 -3.78 -6.05
C HIS A 182 5.44 -4.63 -4.83
N ASN A 183 5.64 -3.97 -3.68
CA ASN A 183 5.94 -4.64 -2.42
C ASN A 183 4.69 -4.69 -1.57
N ASP A 184 4.25 -5.90 -1.22
CA ASP A 184 3.07 -6.06 -0.39
C ASP A 184 3.27 -7.05 0.77
N LEU A 185 2.39 -6.98 1.74
CA LEU A 185 2.22 -7.94 2.80
C LEU A 185 1.77 -9.29 2.21
N SER A 186 2.11 -10.37 2.92
CA SER A 186 1.66 -11.72 2.63
C SER A 186 0.94 -12.29 3.84
N ARG A 187 -0.29 -12.75 3.63
CA ARG A 187 -1.14 -13.28 4.71
C ARG A 187 -0.55 -14.51 5.37
N ALA A 188 -0.26 -14.43 6.67
CA ALA A 188 0.28 -15.53 7.46
C ALA A 188 -0.07 -15.43 8.95
N ARG A 189 -0.27 -16.59 9.60
CA ARG A 189 -0.74 -16.68 11.00
C ARG A 189 0.25 -16.10 12.01
N ALA A 190 1.53 -16.45 11.86
CA ALA A 190 2.57 -15.97 12.77
C ALA A 190 2.70 -14.44 12.70
N GLY A 191 2.62 -13.86 11.49
CA GLY A 191 2.69 -12.42 11.27
C GLY A 191 1.54 -11.68 11.86
N TYR A 192 0.34 -12.20 11.62
CA TYR A 192 -0.88 -11.67 12.21
C TYR A 192 -0.80 -11.64 13.75
N GLY A 193 -0.37 -12.74 14.37
CA GLY A 193 -0.23 -12.83 15.83
C GLY A 193 0.81 -11.85 16.37
N LEU A 194 1.99 -11.80 15.75
CA LEU A 194 3.05 -10.87 16.15
C LEU A 194 2.60 -9.41 15.99
N TYR A 195 1.98 -9.07 14.87
CA TYR A 195 1.46 -7.74 14.60
C TYR A 195 0.38 -7.34 15.60
N ALA A 196 -0.56 -8.25 15.91
CA ALA A 196 -1.63 -8.02 16.88
C ALA A 196 -1.07 -7.62 18.25
N VAL A 197 -0.07 -8.37 18.74
CA VAL A 197 0.55 -8.09 20.05
C VAL A 197 1.37 -6.80 19.99
N ALA A 198 2.21 -6.64 18.96
CA ALA A 198 3.12 -5.49 18.86
C ALA A 198 2.38 -4.14 18.71
N THR A 199 1.18 -4.14 18.12
CA THR A 199 0.42 -2.92 17.87
C THR A 199 -0.68 -2.65 18.90
N LEU A 200 -0.89 -3.55 19.86
CA LEU A 200 -1.92 -3.41 20.89
C LEU A 200 -1.86 -2.08 21.67
N PRO A 201 -0.66 -1.53 22.04
CA PRO A 201 -0.57 -0.22 22.70
C PRO A 201 -1.18 0.94 21.89
N PHE A 202 -1.30 0.80 20.57
CA PHE A 202 -1.84 1.82 19.66
C PHE A 202 -3.32 1.63 19.33
N ALA A 203 -3.94 0.53 19.76
CA ALA A 203 -5.28 0.12 19.34
C ALA A 203 -6.39 1.15 19.59
N ARG A 204 -6.22 2.04 20.58
CA ARG A 204 -7.19 3.11 20.90
C ARG A 204 -6.77 4.49 20.40
N ARG A 205 -5.54 4.66 19.89
CA ARG A 205 -4.94 5.96 19.57
C ARG A 205 -4.87 6.23 18.07
N SER A 206 -4.79 5.19 17.26
CA SER A 206 -4.71 5.29 15.80
C SER A 206 -5.50 4.17 15.16
N PHE A 207 -5.49 4.10 13.83
CA PHE A 207 -6.09 2.99 13.09
C PHE A 207 -5.13 1.82 12.88
N ILE A 208 -3.82 2.01 13.12
CA ILE A 208 -2.76 1.04 12.79
C ILE A 208 -3.04 -0.37 13.28
N HIS A 209 -3.55 -0.53 14.51
CA HIS A 209 -3.80 -1.87 15.04
C HIS A 209 -4.91 -2.58 14.28
N GLN A 210 -6.04 -1.91 14.09
CA GLN A 210 -7.22 -2.50 13.45
C GLN A 210 -7.00 -2.68 11.96
N ASP A 211 -6.53 -1.61 11.31
CA ASP A 211 -6.29 -1.58 9.87
C ASP A 211 -5.15 -2.52 9.52
N GLY A 212 -4.01 -2.51 10.22
CA GLY A 212 -2.93 -3.43 9.89
C GLY A 212 -3.28 -4.92 10.05
N LEU A 213 -4.15 -5.29 11.00
CA LEU A 213 -4.68 -6.65 11.08
C LEU A 213 -5.59 -6.98 9.89
N LEU A 214 -6.38 -6.00 9.45
CA LEU A 214 -7.21 -6.14 8.27
C LEU A 214 -6.35 -6.21 7.00
N SER A 215 -5.33 -5.36 6.83
CA SER A 215 -4.37 -5.40 5.73
C SER A 215 -3.74 -6.79 5.61
N ILE A 216 -3.30 -7.40 6.72
CA ILE A 216 -2.75 -8.77 6.72
C ILE A 216 -3.80 -9.79 6.25
N ARG A 217 -5.07 -9.64 6.65
CA ARG A 217 -6.16 -10.54 6.21
C ARG A 217 -6.52 -10.34 4.74
N ARG A 218 -6.46 -9.12 4.23
CA ARG A 218 -6.66 -8.73 2.83
C ARG A 218 -5.46 -9.06 1.96
N SER A 219 -4.30 -9.35 2.54
CA SER A 219 -3.07 -9.66 1.78
C SER A 219 -3.19 -10.94 0.98
N TYR A 220 -2.64 -10.96 -0.23
CA TYR A 220 -2.48 -12.20 -0.99
C TYR A 220 -1.46 -13.13 -0.33
N ARG A 221 -1.62 -14.45 -0.52
CA ARG A 221 -0.50 -15.38 -0.43
C ARG A 221 0.26 -15.42 -1.76
N PRO A 222 1.55 -15.78 -1.79
CA PRO A 222 2.31 -15.82 -3.04
C PRO A 222 1.69 -16.72 -4.12
N ALA A 223 1.12 -17.86 -3.73
CA ALA A 223 0.44 -18.76 -4.67
C ALA A 223 -0.86 -18.15 -5.23
N GLU A 224 -1.62 -17.43 -4.40
CA GLU A 224 -2.84 -16.73 -4.83
C GLU A 224 -2.51 -15.60 -5.80
N LEU A 225 -1.47 -14.81 -5.50
CA LEU A 225 -1.04 -13.73 -6.38
C LEU A 225 -0.52 -14.26 -7.73
N ARG A 226 0.28 -15.35 -7.72
CA ARG A 226 0.75 -15.99 -8.96
C ARG A 226 -0.38 -16.45 -9.88
N ALA A 227 -1.50 -16.87 -9.31
CA ALA A 227 -2.64 -17.38 -10.07
C ALA A 227 -3.42 -16.26 -10.80
N VAL A 228 -3.25 -15.00 -10.40
CA VAL A 228 -4.05 -13.87 -10.93
C VAL A 228 -3.23 -12.83 -11.67
N VAL A 229 -1.89 -12.83 -11.55
CA VAL A 229 -1.04 -11.87 -12.28
C VAL A 229 -0.84 -12.31 -13.74
N PRO A 230 -0.79 -11.36 -14.69
CA PRO A 230 -0.52 -11.68 -16.10
C PRO A 230 0.88 -12.28 -16.31
N GLN A 231 1.10 -12.87 -17.49
CA GLN A 231 2.42 -13.32 -17.91
C GLN A 231 3.45 -12.17 -17.91
N GLY A 232 4.71 -12.49 -17.61
CA GLY A 232 5.81 -11.51 -17.51
C GLY A 232 6.03 -10.96 -16.10
N TRP A 233 5.05 -11.14 -15.20
CA TRP A 233 5.19 -10.78 -13.79
C TRP A 233 5.84 -11.91 -12.98
N GLN A 234 6.73 -11.54 -12.06
CA GLN A 234 7.40 -12.48 -11.16
C GLN A 234 6.96 -12.22 -9.72
N VAL A 235 6.50 -13.27 -9.04
CA VAL A 235 6.05 -13.22 -7.64
C VAL A 235 7.07 -13.90 -6.75
N ARG A 236 7.74 -13.12 -5.90
CA ARG A 236 8.77 -13.61 -4.98
C ARG A 236 8.34 -13.43 -3.53
N PRO A 237 8.28 -14.50 -2.72
CA PRO A 237 8.10 -14.33 -1.28
C PRO A 237 9.32 -13.63 -0.70
N MET A 238 9.10 -12.72 0.25
CA MET A 238 10.16 -12.06 1.00
C MET A 238 9.97 -12.26 2.49
N PHE A 239 11.09 -12.48 3.18
CA PHE A 239 11.09 -12.52 4.63
C PHE A 239 10.96 -11.10 5.20
N ALA A 240 10.14 -10.84 6.22
CA ALA A 240 9.11 -11.73 6.79
C ALA A 240 7.75 -11.40 6.17
N GLN A 241 7.07 -12.41 5.61
CA GLN A 241 5.66 -12.34 5.18
C GLN A 241 5.34 -11.15 4.29
N ARG A 242 6.16 -11.01 3.26
CA ARG A 242 5.96 -10.09 2.16
C ARG A 242 5.90 -10.85 0.86
N VAL A 243 5.32 -10.21 -0.14
CA VAL A 243 5.37 -10.64 -1.52
C VAL A 243 5.88 -9.48 -2.34
N LEU A 244 6.93 -9.74 -3.12
CA LEU A 244 7.46 -8.81 -4.10
C LEU A 244 6.96 -9.24 -5.46
N LEU A 245 6.21 -8.37 -6.10
CA LEU A 245 5.73 -8.54 -7.47
C LEU A 245 6.55 -7.62 -8.38
N THR A 246 7.28 -8.20 -9.32
CA THR A 246 8.17 -7.45 -10.22
C THR A 246 7.87 -7.72 -11.67
N HIS A 247 8.05 -6.70 -12.52
CA HIS A 247 8.03 -6.81 -13.97
C HIS A 247 9.23 -6.03 -14.52
N GLU A 248 10.02 -6.67 -15.38
CA GLU A 248 11.10 -5.99 -16.11
C GLU A 248 10.51 -5.46 -17.43
N GLY A 249 10.75 -4.19 -17.72
CA GLY A 249 10.47 -3.62 -19.03
C GLY A 249 11.34 -4.29 -20.09
N THR A 250 10.87 -4.31 -21.34
CA THR A 250 11.72 -4.72 -22.46
C THR A 250 12.85 -3.71 -22.58
N SER A 251 14.05 -4.10 -22.18
CA SER A 251 15.25 -3.33 -22.47
C SER A 251 15.26 -3.07 -23.98
N HIS A 252 15.27 -1.80 -24.39
CA HIS A 252 15.70 -1.47 -25.74
C HIS A 252 17.19 -1.84 -25.82
N GLU A 253 17.48 -3.09 -26.14
CA GLU A 253 18.77 -3.45 -26.72
C GLU A 253 18.87 -2.77 -28.09
N GLY A 254 19.75 -1.78 -28.19
CA GLY A 254 20.28 -1.30 -29.47
C GLY A 254 19.80 0.08 -29.93
N GLU A 255 20.57 1.11 -29.56
CA GLU A 255 20.95 2.19 -30.48
C GLU A 255 22.19 2.92 -29.96
N HIS A 256 23.30 2.20 -29.90
CA HIS A 256 24.63 2.78 -30.02
C HIS A 256 25.32 2.10 -31.20
N ARG A 257 25.09 2.67 -32.38
CA ARG A 257 26.02 2.64 -33.51
C ARG A 257 26.39 4.08 -33.83
#